data_AF-A0A2I2GA19-F1
#
_entry.id   AF-A0A2I2GA19-F1
#
_cell.length_a   1.000
_cell.length_b   1.000
_cell.length_c   1.000
_cell.angle_alpha   90.00
_cell.angle_beta   90.00
_cell.angle_gamma   90.00
#
_symmetry.space_group_name_H-M   'P 1'
#
loop_
_entity.id
_entity.type
_entity.pdbx_description
1 polymer ?
#
loop_
_entity_poly.entity_id
_entity_poly.type
_entity_poly.pdbx_seq_one_letter_code
_entity_poly.pdbx_strand_id
1 'polypeptide(L)'
;MQFRKDAYDTPFCCCLSEGWAVSDKRDSSEQRLTTDHTRHGNWTEFDCKHPLITDALNYTPSEKWKGLNADAAWGDVVRIWKDTDRYRRIKFMESIRATLTTGDGASCGVIDSDGCVPLDCPNGANGPISGPAAQLIWNSLAQVHQEYKYHYENLHLGVAVPSEVVEDFEDQFLSVIPRHNESWPLLLAELTTLGYLSTAGSLYKRLQYYDAKDSALYNAKNTTVDIIEQDVTIARNLSASVYTPPLPETEDTFSGYMSQLFSGADESLEILWGIISNGKLISGKGKERLPEDLDSANYLHETLKQNVAKSFFGYLIPAIWHLSKTYAFVIDSGYGCSEDNRLSHYIDRVTANATGVCVDEKQYYLVYPDGDSRTCHCQVMTGRGPCQLGCTNNKFSAPPGLDSLGTIYRKFGGITKEDLVEGSVRTWFENVKENGGLADPTNKETIDDLLDGNITTPGFIRIPVCSPERAFQSWDTAKPGSSEFYPCDIPPGRDTCQESTFEDQITDASPSIDDCLTIIENIEGDGTSDWTHWVVGMPHREILWAGTCAFGVEATKVHGNVDFVVGGQDVIDIINESVKRFGRDGKVGAKGEMNCNGNIRQQPVLWGIYHTK
;
A
#
# COMPACT_ATOMS: atom_id res chain seq x y z
N MET A 1 0.62 66.59 -16.21
CA MET A 1 -0.31 67.25 -17.15
C MET A 1 -1.56 66.39 -17.21
N GLN A 2 -2.62 66.63 -16.43
CA GLN A 2 -3.62 67.70 -16.48
C GLN A 2 -4.91 67.27 -17.22
N PHE A 3 -5.91 66.89 -16.41
CA PHE A 3 -7.37 67.16 -16.45
C PHE A 3 -8.15 67.35 -17.78
N ARG A 4 -9.31 66.66 -17.86
CA ARG A 4 -10.74 67.12 -18.04
C ARG A 4 -11.54 66.11 -18.90
N LYS A 5 -12.70 65.59 -18.46
CA LYS A 5 -14.08 66.14 -18.29
C LYS A 5 -14.80 66.43 -19.61
N ASP A 6 -15.97 65.77 -19.80
CA ASP A 6 -17.30 66.27 -20.23
C ASP A 6 -18.15 65.03 -20.67
N ALA A 7 -19.29 64.63 -20.10
CA ALA A 7 -20.60 65.25 -19.81
C ALA A 7 -21.55 65.35 -21.03
N TYR A 8 -22.87 65.19 -20.76
CA TYR A 8 -24.08 65.27 -21.63
C TYR A 8 -24.52 63.92 -22.26
N ASP A 9 -25.76 63.41 -22.16
CA ASP A 9 -27.08 64.04 -22.08
C ASP A 9 -28.15 63.17 -21.36
N THR A 10 -29.10 63.83 -20.70
CA THR A 10 -30.49 63.36 -20.48
C THR A 10 -31.42 64.42 -21.09
N PRO A 11 -32.61 64.06 -21.64
CA PRO A 11 -33.83 64.31 -20.86
C PRO A 11 -35.03 63.36 -21.08
N PHE A 12 -35.77 63.14 -19.98
CA PHE A 12 -37.23 63.02 -19.78
C PHE A 12 -38.18 62.52 -20.90
N CYS A 13 -39.03 61.51 -20.58
CA CYS A 13 -40.47 61.71 -20.34
C CYS A 13 -41.19 60.49 -19.71
N CYS A 14 -42.20 60.82 -18.88
CA CYS A 14 -42.99 59.99 -17.96
C CYS A 14 -43.91 58.91 -18.56
N CYS A 15 -44.23 57.88 -17.75
CA CYS A 15 -45.60 57.39 -17.52
C CYS A 15 -45.70 56.70 -16.13
N LEU A 16 -46.74 57.06 -15.38
CA LEU A 16 -47.16 56.49 -14.10
C LEU A 16 -47.91 55.17 -14.30
N SER A 17 -47.66 54.15 -13.46
CA SER A 17 -48.70 53.35 -12.77
C SER A 17 -48.10 52.18 -11.96
N GLU A 18 -48.49 52.12 -10.69
CA GLU A 18 -48.76 50.91 -9.88
C GLU A 18 -47.61 49.93 -9.56
N GLY A 19 -47.10 50.05 -8.33
CA GLY A 19 -47.14 48.97 -7.34
C GLY A 19 -46.29 47.71 -7.51
N TRP A 20 -45.45 47.49 -6.49
CA TRP A 20 -44.89 46.20 -6.01
C TRP A 20 -43.51 45.72 -6.52
N ALA A 21 -42.70 45.29 -5.55
CA ALA A 21 -41.46 44.49 -5.61
C ALA A 21 -40.11 45.17 -5.91
N VAL A 22 -39.62 45.99 -4.97
CA VAL A 22 -38.16 46.24 -4.77
C VAL A 22 -37.80 46.17 -3.27
N SER A 23 -38.25 45.14 -2.56
CA SER A 23 -37.87 44.93 -1.14
C SER A 23 -37.15 43.62 -0.83
N ASP A 24 -37.20 42.60 -1.70
CA ASP A 24 -36.85 41.25 -1.27
C ASP A 24 -35.33 40.92 -1.26
N LYS A 25 -34.51 41.64 -2.05
CA LYS A 25 -33.05 41.35 -2.14
C LYS A 25 -32.16 42.16 -1.19
N ARG A 26 -32.63 43.33 -0.71
CA ARG A 26 -31.88 44.12 0.30
C ARG A 26 -32.12 43.58 1.70
N ASP A 27 -33.37 43.24 2.02
CA ASP A 27 -33.76 42.74 3.34
C ASP A 27 -33.06 41.42 3.67
N SER A 28 -32.97 40.49 2.70
CA SER A 28 -32.24 39.23 2.87
C SER A 28 -30.73 39.41 3.07
N SER A 29 -30.14 40.50 2.54
CA SER A 29 -28.70 40.78 2.71
C SER A 29 -28.39 41.45 4.05
N GLU A 30 -29.32 42.25 4.57
CA GLU A 30 -29.22 42.90 5.88
C GLU A 30 -29.45 41.90 7.02
N GLN A 31 -30.44 41.00 6.87
CA GLN A 31 -30.68 39.89 7.81
C GLN A 31 -29.50 38.92 7.95
N ARG A 32 -28.77 38.64 6.86
CA ARG A 32 -27.57 37.78 6.89
C ARG A 32 -26.42 38.38 7.70
N LEU A 33 -26.45 39.68 7.99
CA LEU A 33 -25.39 40.39 8.72
C LEU A 33 -25.72 40.58 10.22
N THR A 34 -26.96 40.35 10.63
CA THR A 34 -27.40 40.41 12.05
C THR A 34 -27.18 39.09 12.78
N THR A 35 -26.92 39.11 14.08
CA THR A 35 -26.79 37.87 14.87
C THR A 35 -28.11 37.11 14.92
N ASP A 36 -28.07 35.81 14.64
CA ASP A 36 -29.25 34.93 14.69
C ASP A 36 -29.35 34.21 16.06
N HIS A 37 -30.42 34.52 16.79
CA HIS A 37 -30.75 33.91 18.08
C HIS A 37 -31.93 32.94 18.01
N THR A 38 -32.44 32.64 16.80
CA THR A 38 -33.56 31.72 16.61
C THR A 38 -33.14 30.27 16.91
N ARG A 39 -34.08 29.51 17.50
CA ARG A 39 -33.89 28.12 17.90
C ARG A 39 -35.11 27.31 17.48
N HIS A 40 -34.88 26.16 16.87
CA HIS A 40 -35.91 25.24 16.39
C HIS A 40 -36.00 24.02 17.29
N GLY A 41 -37.23 23.55 17.52
CA GLY A 41 -37.49 22.45 18.44
C GLY A 41 -37.44 22.88 19.91
N ASN A 42 -37.41 21.91 20.81
CA ASN A 42 -37.52 22.12 22.25
C ASN A 42 -36.19 21.93 23.01
N TRP A 43 -35.05 21.85 22.32
CA TRP A 43 -33.77 21.55 22.96
C TRP A 43 -33.30 22.65 23.93
N THR A 44 -33.81 23.87 23.82
CA THR A 44 -33.59 25.00 24.74
C THR A 44 -34.63 25.11 25.85
N GLU A 45 -35.62 24.21 25.90
CA GLU A 45 -36.62 24.19 26.98
C GLU A 45 -36.13 23.42 28.21
N PHE A 46 -35.00 22.72 28.08
CA PHE A 46 -34.37 21.95 29.14
C PHE A 46 -33.22 22.72 29.79
N ASP A 47 -32.82 22.30 30.98
CA ASP A 47 -31.66 22.82 31.69
C ASP A 47 -30.69 21.69 32.07
N CYS A 48 -29.52 22.06 32.57
CA CYS A 48 -28.46 21.14 32.98
C CYS A 48 -28.83 20.25 34.18
N LYS A 49 -29.98 20.48 34.83
CA LYS A 49 -30.50 19.61 35.90
C LYS A 49 -31.42 18.52 35.37
N HIS A 50 -31.64 18.47 34.06
CA HIS A 50 -32.46 17.45 33.43
C HIS A 50 -31.90 16.04 33.72
N PRO A 51 -32.72 15.03 34.03
CA PRO A 51 -32.26 13.68 34.36
C PRO A 51 -31.38 13.02 33.29
N LEU A 52 -31.58 13.36 32.02
CA LEU A 52 -30.73 12.88 30.92
C LEU A 52 -29.28 13.41 30.98
N ILE A 53 -29.01 14.45 31.77
CA ILE A 53 -27.67 14.95 32.08
C ILE A 53 -27.21 14.44 33.44
N THR A 54 -27.98 14.65 34.50
CA THR A 54 -27.55 14.37 35.87
C THR A 54 -27.49 12.88 36.20
N ASP A 55 -28.37 12.08 35.60
CA ASP A 55 -28.43 10.62 35.77
C ASP A 55 -27.93 9.91 34.51
N ALA A 56 -26.87 10.44 33.88
CA ALA A 56 -26.38 9.99 32.57
C ALA A 56 -26.14 8.47 32.48
N LEU A 57 -25.78 7.80 33.57
CA LEU A 57 -25.55 6.35 33.61
C LEU A 57 -26.84 5.51 33.60
N ASN A 58 -28.01 6.14 33.69
CA ASN A 58 -29.32 5.47 33.67
C ASN A 58 -29.98 5.46 32.27
N TYR A 59 -29.40 6.16 31.30
CA TYR A 59 -29.92 6.31 29.93
C TYR A 59 -28.86 6.01 28.89
N THR A 60 -29.22 5.30 27.82
CA THR A 60 -28.32 5.03 26.70
C THR A 60 -27.90 6.33 25.99
N PRO A 61 -26.76 6.34 25.29
CA PRO A 61 -26.32 7.49 24.50
C PRO A 61 -27.41 8.01 23.53
N SER A 62 -28.10 7.11 22.82
CA SER A 62 -29.19 7.45 21.91
C SER A 62 -30.40 8.06 22.63
N GLU A 63 -30.80 7.51 23.79
CA GLU A 63 -31.89 8.06 24.60
C GLU A 63 -31.58 9.48 25.09
N LYS A 64 -30.34 9.74 25.51
CA LYS A 64 -29.89 11.09 25.89
C LYS A 64 -29.94 12.05 24.70
N TRP A 65 -29.40 11.62 23.56
CA TRP A 65 -29.33 12.41 22.33
C TRP A 65 -30.73 12.82 21.84
N LYS A 66 -31.63 11.84 21.70
CA LYS A 66 -33.01 12.07 21.26
C LYS A 66 -33.83 12.81 22.30
N GLY A 67 -33.69 12.44 23.57
CA GLY A 67 -34.47 13.02 24.67
C GLY A 67 -34.17 14.48 24.96
N LEU A 68 -32.96 14.95 24.65
CA LEU A 68 -32.60 16.38 24.69
C LEU A 68 -32.74 17.08 23.33
N ASN A 69 -33.27 16.40 22.32
CA ASN A 69 -33.49 16.90 20.96
C ASN A 69 -32.21 17.47 20.32
N ALA A 70 -31.10 16.75 20.45
CA ALA A 70 -29.80 17.17 19.93
C ALA A 70 -29.76 17.25 18.39
N ASP A 71 -30.65 16.53 17.68
CA ASP A 71 -30.81 16.66 16.23
C ASP A 71 -31.23 18.09 15.84
N ALA A 72 -32.24 18.65 16.53
CA ALA A 72 -32.69 20.02 16.28
C ALA A 72 -31.62 21.05 16.68
N ALA A 73 -30.90 20.79 17.78
CA ALA A 73 -29.79 21.62 18.21
C ALA A 73 -28.65 21.69 17.19
N TRP A 74 -28.26 20.55 16.61
CA TRP A 74 -27.28 20.51 15.53
C TRP A 74 -27.80 21.18 14.26
N GLY A 75 -29.08 20.98 13.93
CA GLY A 75 -29.75 21.68 12.84
C GLY A 75 -29.66 23.20 12.96
N ASP A 76 -29.84 23.75 14.17
CA ASP A 76 -29.64 25.18 14.43
C ASP A 76 -28.19 25.61 14.29
N VAL A 77 -27.22 24.83 14.79
CA VAL A 77 -25.79 25.10 14.62
C VAL A 77 -25.44 25.22 13.13
N VAL A 78 -25.85 24.25 12.32
CA VAL A 78 -25.58 24.24 10.87
C VAL A 78 -26.25 25.40 10.17
N ARG A 79 -27.53 25.65 10.49
CA ARG A 79 -28.31 26.72 9.86
C ARG A 79 -27.76 28.10 10.19
N ILE A 80 -27.48 28.40 11.46
CA ILE A 80 -26.91 29.69 11.91
C ILE A 80 -25.54 29.92 11.25
N TRP A 81 -24.72 28.87 11.17
CA TRP A 81 -23.46 28.93 10.43
C TRP A 81 -23.68 29.27 8.95
N LYS A 82 -24.53 28.51 8.25
CA LYS A 82 -24.74 28.62 6.80
C LYS A 82 -25.45 29.91 6.40
N ASP A 83 -26.43 30.34 7.17
CA ASP A 83 -27.31 31.44 6.79
C ASP A 83 -26.82 32.78 7.31
N THR A 84 -26.02 32.79 8.37
CA THR A 84 -25.67 34.02 9.09
C THR A 84 -24.16 34.15 9.32
N ASP A 85 -23.57 33.29 10.14
CA ASP A 85 -22.25 33.54 10.72
C ASP A 85 -21.12 33.46 9.70
N ARG A 86 -21.22 32.59 8.67
CA ARG A 86 -20.23 32.54 7.58
C ARG A 86 -20.14 33.86 6.81
N TYR A 87 -21.26 34.57 6.64
CA TYR A 87 -21.29 35.87 5.92
C TYR A 87 -20.74 37.01 6.80
N ARG A 88 -20.85 36.84 8.12
CA ARG A 88 -20.31 37.76 9.13
C ARG A 88 -18.82 37.54 9.40
N ARG A 89 -18.18 36.60 8.69
CA ARG A 89 -16.76 36.22 8.83
C ARG A 89 -16.41 35.69 10.22
N ILE A 90 -17.39 35.14 10.93
CA ILE A 90 -17.17 34.38 12.15
C ILE A 90 -16.58 33.02 11.73
N LYS A 91 -15.67 32.44 12.50
CA LYS A 91 -15.16 31.09 12.20
C LYS A 91 -16.17 30.03 12.61
N PHE A 92 -16.18 28.87 11.95
CA PHE A 92 -17.16 27.81 12.24
C PHE A 92 -17.16 27.41 13.74
N MET A 93 -15.99 27.14 14.33
CA MET A 93 -15.88 26.83 15.76
C MET A 93 -16.31 27.97 16.69
N GLU A 94 -16.22 29.23 16.26
CA GLU A 94 -16.78 30.37 17.00
C GLU A 94 -18.31 30.39 16.91
N SER A 95 -18.88 30.07 15.75
CA SER A 95 -20.32 29.97 15.53
C SER A 95 -20.96 28.84 16.35
N ILE A 96 -20.31 27.67 16.42
CA ILE A 96 -20.74 26.55 17.29
C ILE A 96 -20.80 27.02 18.74
N ARG A 97 -19.72 27.63 19.24
CA ARG A 97 -19.64 28.09 20.64
C ARG A 97 -20.66 29.16 20.97
N ALA A 98 -20.90 30.09 20.03
CA ALA A 98 -21.92 31.12 20.20
C ALA A 98 -23.33 30.52 20.22
N THR A 99 -23.60 29.53 19.37
CA THR A 99 -24.90 28.86 19.28
C THR A 99 -25.19 28.01 20.51
N LEU A 100 -24.21 27.21 20.93
CA LEU A 100 -24.30 26.26 22.04
C LEU A 100 -23.94 26.89 23.40
N THR A 101 -23.42 28.11 23.42
CA THR A 101 -23.01 28.87 24.61
C THR A 101 -22.01 28.12 25.51
N THR A 102 -21.01 27.47 24.90
CA THR A 102 -20.06 26.59 25.60
C THR A 102 -18.81 27.27 26.17
N GLY A 103 -18.68 28.61 26.03
CA GLY A 103 -17.57 29.41 26.58
C GLY A 103 -16.47 29.76 25.57
N ASP A 104 -15.47 30.54 26.00
CA ASP A 104 -14.39 31.06 25.16
C ASP A 104 -13.15 30.14 25.12
N GLY A 105 -12.29 30.31 24.11
CA GLY A 105 -10.95 29.68 24.03
C GLY A 105 -10.83 28.32 23.33
N ALA A 106 -11.92 27.59 23.07
CA ALA A 106 -11.83 26.26 22.47
C ALA A 106 -11.79 26.24 20.92
N SER A 107 -10.83 25.51 20.34
CA SER A 107 -10.65 25.39 18.89
C SER A 107 -10.33 23.95 18.48
N CYS A 108 -11.37 23.17 18.18
CA CYS A 108 -11.23 21.76 17.81
C CYS A 108 -10.52 21.52 16.47
N GLY A 109 -10.50 22.51 15.57
CA GLY A 109 -9.81 22.43 14.28
C GLY A 109 -8.29 22.64 14.33
N VAL A 110 -7.71 22.89 15.52
CA VAL A 110 -6.26 23.06 15.69
C VAL A 110 -5.76 21.90 16.55
N ILE A 111 -4.86 21.08 16.01
CA ILE A 111 -4.50 19.80 16.64
C ILE A 111 -3.86 19.92 18.02
N ASP A 112 -2.97 20.90 18.20
CA ASP A 112 -2.31 21.18 19.48
C ASP A 112 -3.18 22.02 20.44
N SER A 113 -4.46 22.23 20.12
CA SER A 113 -5.34 23.01 20.99
C SER A 113 -5.70 22.21 22.24
N ASP A 114 -5.21 22.66 23.39
CA ASP A 114 -5.68 22.16 24.69
C ASP A 114 -7.09 22.66 25.05
N GLY A 115 -7.69 23.50 24.19
CA GLY A 115 -9.00 24.12 24.44
C GLY A 115 -10.20 23.23 24.06
N CYS A 116 -10.02 22.23 23.20
CA CYS A 116 -11.13 21.37 22.75
C CYS A 116 -11.28 20.15 23.68
N VAL A 117 -11.78 20.40 24.90
CA VAL A 117 -11.98 19.39 25.93
C VAL A 117 -13.48 19.16 26.21
N PRO A 118 -13.86 17.95 26.67
CA PRO A 118 -15.23 17.70 27.12
C PRO A 118 -15.64 18.67 28.23
N LEU A 119 -16.89 19.12 28.18
CA LEU A 119 -17.51 20.00 29.15
C LEU A 119 -18.56 19.22 29.96
N ASP A 120 -18.70 19.62 31.23
CA ASP A 120 -19.83 19.22 32.06
C ASP A 120 -20.84 20.37 32.09
N CYS A 121 -22.02 20.12 31.50
CA CYS A 121 -23.08 21.06 31.14
C CYS A 121 -22.82 22.53 31.54
N PRO A 122 -22.27 23.37 30.64
CA PRO A 122 -21.83 24.71 31.01
C PRO A 122 -23.02 25.59 31.42
N ASN A 123 -22.80 26.56 32.31
CA ASN A 123 -23.87 27.45 32.77
C ASN A 123 -24.63 28.15 31.63
N GLY A 124 -23.94 28.46 30.52
CA GLY A 124 -24.55 29.05 29.32
C GLY A 124 -25.61 28.16 28.67
N ALA A 125 -25.50 26.83 28.82
CA ALA A 125 -26.49 25.86 28.36
C ALA A 125 -27.77 25.84 29.22
N ASN A 126 -27.87 26.71 30.24
CA ASN A 126 -29.12 26.97 30.95
C ASN A 126 -29.72 28.28 30.45
N GLY A 127 -30.80 28.24 29.67
CA GLY A 127 -31.51 29.46 29.30
C GLY A 127 -32.32 29.34 28.03
N PRO A 128 -32.92 30.45 27.55
CA PRO A 128 -33.81 30.42 26.40
C PRO A 128 -33.09 30.35 25.03
N ILE A 129 -31.77 30.51 25.01
CA ILE A 129 -30.96 30.59 23.78
C ILE A 129 -30.01 29.40 23.58
N SER A 130 -29.96 28.48 24.54
CA SER A 130 -29.19 27.23 24.48
C SER A 130 -29.83 26.21 25.43
N GLY A 131 -29.32 24.99 25.45
CA GLY A 131 -29.86 23.92 26.28
C GLY A 131 -28.85 22.81 26.50
N PRO A 132 -29.15 21.83 27.36
CA PRO A 132 -28.24 20.74 27.73
C PRO A 132 -27.80 19.86 26.55
N ALA A 133 -28.51 19.89 25.41
CA ALA A 133 -28.04 19.29 24.16
C ALA A 133 -26.67 19.82 23.71
N ALA A 134 -26.32 21.05 24.10
CA ALA A 134 -25.02 21.66 23.89
C ALA A 134 -23.87 20.79 24.42
N GLN A 135 -24.02 20.18 25.59
CA GLN A 135 -23.02 19.28 26.15
C GLN A 135 -22.81 18.05 25.25
N LEU A 136 -23.88 17.47 24.73
CA LEU A 136 -23.80 16.26 23.92
C LEU A 136 -23.07 16.52 22.62
N ILE A 137 -23.43 17.61 21.92
CA ILE A 137 -22.78 18.02 20.68
C ILE A 137 -21.32 18.38 20.95
N TRP A 138 -21.06 19.25 21.93
CA TRP A 138 -19.71 19.71 22.24
C TRP A 138 -18.78 18.56 22.63
N ASN A 139 -19.22 17.66 23.51
CA ASN A 139 -18.39 16.54 23.95
C ASN A 139 -18.14 15.56 22.80
N SER A 140 -19.06 15.43 21.85
CA SER A 140 -18.82 14.63 20.65
C SER A 140 -17.73 15.25 19.78
N LEU A 141 -17.76 16.57 19.55
CA LEU A 141 -16.71 17.29 18.80
C LEU A 141 -15.35 17.24 19.52
N ALA A 142 -15.36 17.35 20.86
CA ALA A 142 -14.17 17.20 21.68
C ALA A 142 -13.59 15.79 21.59
N GLN A 143 -14.44 14.75 21.56
CA GLN A 143 -13.97 13.38 21.36
C GLN A 143 -13.34 13.22 19.97
N VAL A 144 -13.96 13.74 18.90
CA VAL A 144 -13.35 13.72 17.55
C VAL A 144 -11.95 14.33 17.59
N HIS A 145 -11.83 15.54 18.14
CA HIS A 145 -10.53 16.21 18.27
C HIS A 145 -9.51 15.38 19.06
N GLN A 146 -9.90 14.82 20.21
CA GLN A 146 -9.01 14.02 21.05
C GLN A 146 -8.52 12.75 20.37
N GLU A 147 -9.38 12.04 19.63
CA GLU A 147 -8.99 10.85 18.89
C GLU A 147 -7.96 11.21 17.80
N TYR A 148 -8.22 12.26 17.01
CA TYR A 148 -7.27 12.71 15.97
C TYR A 148 -5.95 13.24 16.56
N LYS A 149 -6.00 14.01 17.66
CA LYS A 149 -4.78 14.45 18.38
C LYS A 149 -3.97 13.24 18.87
N TYR A 150 -4.66 12.26 19.44
CA TYR A 150 -4.04 11.02 19.91
C TYR A 150 -3.43 10.20 18.77
N HIS A 151 -4.08 10.11 17.61
CA HIS A 151 -3.54 9.47 16.41
C HIS A 151 -2.27 10.18 15.91
N TYR A 152 -2.30 11.52 15.84
CA TYR A 152 -1.15 12.32 15.43
C TYR A 152 0.06 12.13 16.37
N GLU A 153 -0.14 12.21 17.68
CA GLU A 153 0.92 11.99 18.67
C GLU A 153 1.51 10.56 18.58
N ASN A 154 0.68 9.55 18.35
CA ASN A 154 1.13 8.15 18.24
C ASN A 154 1.80 7.83 16.91
N LEU A 155 1.43 8.47 15.81
CA LEU A 155 2.15 8.37 14.55
C LEU A 155 3.58 8.91 14.72
N HIS A 156 3.72 10.07 15.38
CA HIS A 156 5.01 10.68 15.63
C HIS A 156 5.88 9.83 16.59
N LEU A 157 5.27 9.24 17.63
CA LEU A 157 5.96 8.41 18.61
C LEU A 157 6.23 6.98 18.14
N GLY A 158 5.40 6.40 17.27
CA GLY A 158 5.56 5.06 16.72
C GLY A 158 6.63 5.00 15.62
N VAL A 159 6.86 6.13 14.92
CA VAL A 159 7.93 6.30 13.92
C VAL A 159 9.23 6.83 14.55
N ALA A 160 9.19 7.34 15.78
CA ALA A 160 10.37 7.74 16.54
C ALA A 160 11.18 6.50 16.99
N VAL A 161 11.90 5.89 16.05
CA VAL A 161 12.82 4.78 16.31
C VAL A 161 14.04 5.32 17.07
N PRO A 162 14.34 4.83 18.29
CA PRO A 162 15.53 5.25 19.02
C PRO A 162 16.80 5.02 18.19
N SER A 163 17.79 5.90 18.28
CA SER A 163 19.04 5.78 17.51
C SER A 163 19.74 4.43 17.72
N GLU A 164 19.67 3.88 18.93
CA GLU A 164 20.22 2.55 19.26
C GLU A 164 19.54 1.42 18.46
N VAL A 165 18.23 1.54 18.20
CA VAL A 165 17.50 0.56 17.38
C VAL A 165 17.83 0.74 15.90
N VAL A 166 18.10 1.97 15.46
CA VAL A 166 18.61 2.23 14.11
C VAL A 166 19.99 1.61 13.95
N GLU A 167 20.93 1.88 14.85
CA GLU A 167 22.29 1.31 14.82
C GLU A 167 22.26 -0.22 14.84
N ASP A 168 21.49 -0.83 15.75
CA ASP A 168 21.28 -2.27 15.77
C ASP A 168 20.66 -2.79 14.47
N PHE A 169 19.73 -2.06 13.86
CA PHE A 169 19.13 -2.43 12.58
C PHE A 169 20.17 -2.38 11.46
N GLU A 170 21.00 -1.33 11.40
CA GLU A 170 22.06 -1.21 10.42
C GLU A 170 23.07 -2.37 10.55
N ASP A 171 23.52 -2.67 11.76
CA ASP A 171 24.48 -3.76 12.01
C ASP A 171 23.93 -5.14 11.61
N GLN A 172 22.63 -5.37 11.77
CA GLN A 172 21.99 -6.67 11.52
C GLN A 172 21.60 -6.88 10.05
N PHE A 173 21.09 -5.83 9.39
CA PHE A 173 20.49 -5.93 8.06
C PHE A 173 21.36 -5.31 6.96
N LEU A 174 22.33 -4.46 7.30
CA LEU A 174 23.09 -3.64 6.35
C LEU A 174 24.59 -3.96 6.38
N SER A 175 24.99 -5.03 5.69
CA SER A 175 26.43 -5.30 5.54
C SER A 175 27.14 -4.28 4.63
N VAL A 176 26.46 -3.70 3.63
CA VAL A 176 26.96 -2.58 2.80
C VAL A 176 25.78 -1.84 2.13
N ILE A 177 25.35 -0.65 2.59
CA ILE A 177 24.52 0.25 1.75
C ILE A 177 25.43 1.15 0.91
N PRO A 178 25.30 1.18 -0.43
CA PRO A 178 25.78 2.30 -1.22
C PRO A 178 24.93 3.54 -0.91
N ARG A 179 25.51 4.55 -0.27
CA ARG A 179 24.85 5.85 -0.07
C ARG A 179 24.44 6.40 -1.43
N HIS A 180 23.16 6.76 -1.54
CA HIS A 180 22.45 7.24 -2.73
C HIS A 180 21.86 6.14 -3.62
N ASN A 181 20.57 5.85 -3.42
CA ASN A 181 19.73 5.26 -4.44
C ASN A 181 18.39 6.03 -4.51
N GLU A 182 17.85 6.19 -5.72
CA GLU A 182 16.64 6.99 -6.01
C GLU A 182 15.34 6.34 -5.52
N SER A 183 15.39 5.10 -5.01
CA SER A 183 14.22 4.31 -4.57
C SER A 183 13.80 4.53 -3.12
N TRP A 184 14.64 5.18 -2.30
CA TRP A 184 14.36 5.46 -0.88
C TRP A 184 13.08 6.30 -0.64
N PRO A 185 12.77 7.32 -1.47
CA PRO A 185 11.54 8.11 -1.33
C PRO A 185 10.25 7.32 -1.57
N LEU A 186 10.25 6.39 -2.54
CA LEU A 186 9.07 5.55 -2.85
C LEU A 186 8.74 4.58 -1.72
N LEU A 187 9.78 4.03 -1.08
CA LEU A 187 9.64 3.16 0.09
C LEU A 187 9.07 3.90 1.30
N LEU A 188 9.48 5.15 1.53
CA LEU A 188 8.94 5.97 2.61
C LEU A 188 7.48 6.37 2.35
N ALA A 189 7.11 6.62 1.09
CA ALA A 189 5.75 6.98 0.68
C ALA A 189 4.72 5.83 0.87
N GLU A 190 5.08 4.59 0.56
CA GLU A 190 4.20 3.43 0.80
C GLU A 190 4.12 3.06 2.29
N LEU A 191 5.23 3.20 3.01
CA LEU A 191 5.31 2.98 4.46
C LEU A 191 4.47 4.01 5.25
N THR A 192 4.37 5.26 4.79
CA THR A 192 3.46 6.24 5.38
C THR A 192 2.00 5.94 5.05
N THR A 193 1.69 5.42 3.85
CA THR A 193 0.30 5.19 3.43
C THR A 193 -0.33 3.98 4.13
N LEU A 194 0.35 2.83 4.12
CA LEU A 194 -0.15 1.58 4.71
C LEU A 194 0.14 1.49 6.22
N GLY A 195 1.26 2.08 6.67
CA GLY A 195 1.55 2.25 8.10
C GLY A 195 0.48 3.09 8.79
N TYR A 196 0.00 4.17 8.16
CA TYR A 196 -1.07 5.01 8.71
C TYR A 196 -2.39 4.27 8.90
N LEU A 197 -2.81 3.43 7.95
CA LEU A 197 -4.02 2.61 8.09
C LEU A 197 -3.99 1.69 9.31
N SER A 198 -2.82 1.12 9.63
CA SER A 198 -2.66 0.31 10.84
C SER A 198 -2.85 1.09 12.16
N THR A 199 -2.84 2.43 12.09
CA THR A 199 -2.95 3.32 13.25
C THR A 199 -4.36 3.85 13.50
N ALA A 200 -5.26 3.86 12.50
CA ALA A 200 -6.63 4.38 12.61
C ALA A 200 -7.61 3.44 13.35
N GLY A 201 -7.11 2.30 13.85
CA GLY A 201 -7.91 1.18 14.39
C GLY A 201 -8.79 1.51 15.57
N SER A 202 -8.38 2.45 16.44
CA SER A 202 -9.12 2.78 17.66
C SER A 202 -10.43 3.51 17.39
N LEU A 203 -10.41 4.56 16.56
CA LEU A 203 -11.60 5.31 16.18
C LEU A 203 -12.56 4.41 15.39
N TYR A 204 -12.03 3.62 14.46
CA TYR A 204 -12.81 2.67 13.68
C TYR A 204 -13.47 1.59 14.54
N LYS A 205 -12.73 0.89 15.40
CA LYS A 205 -13.27 -0.15 16.29
C LYS A 205 -14.33 0.42 17.23
N ARG A 206 -14.15 1.65 17.71
CA ARG A 206 -15.13 2.36 18.53
C ARG A 206 -16.41 2.65 17.76
N LEU A 207 -16.31 3.13 16.51
CA LEU A 207 -17.46 3.38 15.64
C LEU A 207 -18.19 2.08 15.25
N GLN A 208 -17.46 1.03 14.86
CA GLN A 208 -18.03 -0.28 14.56
C GLN A 208 -18.76 -0.92 15.75
N TYR A 209 -18.17 -0.85 16.95
CA TYR A 209 -18.76 -1.40 18.16
C TYR A 209 -20.13 -0.78 18.45
N TYR A 210 -20.27 0.53 18.22
CA TYR A 210 -21.55 1.22 18.38
C TYR A 210 -22.51 1.00 17.21
N ASP A 211 -22.00 0.77 15.99
CA ASP A 211 -22.80 0.45 14.80
C ASP A 211 -23.42 -0.95 14.86
N ALA A 212 -22.66 -1.95 15.33
CA ALA A 212 -23.11 -3.35 15.42
C ALA A 212 -24.24 -3.59 16.44
N LYS A 213 -24.45 -2.67 17.38
CA LYS A 213 -25.48 -2.78 18.43
C LYS A 213 -26.78 -2.03 18.12
N ASP A 214 -26.83 -1.20 17.08
CA ASP A 214 -28.03 -0.45 16.71
C ASP A 214 -28.51 -0.89 15.31
N SER A 215 -29.55 -1.74 15.26
CA SER A 215 -30.08 -2.38 14.04
C SER A 215 -30.68 -1.43 12.98
N ALA A 216 -30.56 -0.11 13.15
CA ALA A 216 -31.29 0.91 12.39
C ALA A 216 -30.47 1.68 11.35
N LEU A 217 -29.16 1.48 11.19
CA LEU A 217 -28.32 2.41 10.41
C LEU A 217 -27.60 1.79 9.20
N TYR A 218 -28.25 1.79 8.05
CA TYR A 218 -27.59 1.59 6.75
C TYR A 218 -26.63 2.75 6.38
N ASN A 219 -26.80 3.94 7.00
CA ASN A 219 -26.03 5.15 6.68
C ASN A 219 -24.70 5.29 7.45
N ALA A 220 -24.49 4.59 8.56
CA ALA A 220 -23.22 4.66 9.32
C ALA A 220 -22.07 3.93 8.61
N LYS A 221 -22.38 2.85 7.88
CA LYS A 221 -21.41 2.17 7.01
C LYS A 221 -20.73 3.13 6.04
N ASN A 222 -21.48 4.08 5.48
CA ASN A 222 -20.91 5.09 4.59
C ASN A 222 -19.99 6.06 5.34
N THR A 223 -20.41 6.58 6.51
CA THR A 223 -19.57 7.49 7.29
C THR A 223 -18.24 6.86 7.73
N THR A 224 -18.24 5.58 8.11
CA THR A 224 -17.00 4.89 8.49
C THR A 224 -16.08 4.69 7.29
N VAL A 225 -16.64 4.36 6.12
CA VAL A 225 -15.88 4.32 4.86
C VAL A 225 -15.36 5.71 4.49
N ASP A 226 -16.14 6.78 4.64
CA ASP A 226 -15.72 8.16 4.35
C ASP A 226 -14.54 8.60 5.24
N ILE A 227 -14.56 8.25 6.53
CA ILE A 227 -13.44 8.52 7.45
C ILE A 227 -12.20 7.75 7.01
N ILE A 228 -12.35 6.48 6.65
CA ILE A 228 -11.22 5.66 6.17
C ILE A 228 -10.70 6.18 4.83
N GLU A 229 -11.57 6.54 3.89
CA GLU A 229 -11.16 7.12 2.60
C GLU A 229 -10.40 8.43 2.80
N GLN A 230 -10.81 9.24 3.79
CA GLN A 230 -10.11 10.46 4.17
C GLN A 230 -8.78 10.17 4.86
N ASP A 231 -8.74 9.20 5.75
CA ASP A 231 -7.53 8.69 6.39
C ASP A 231 -6.53 8.18 5.34
N VAL A 232 -6.98 7.40 4.36
CA VAL A 232 -6.19 6.97 3.20
C VAL A 232 -5.73 8.17 2.37
N THR A 233 -6.56 9.20 2.23
CA THR A 233 -6.22 10.42 1.49
C THR A 233 -5.16 11.24 2.22
N ILE A 234 -5.24 11.37 3.55
CA ILE A 234 -4.19 11.98 4.39
C ILE A 234 -2.91 11.19 4.22
N ALA A 235 -2.98 9.86 4.31
CA ALA A 235 -1.84 8.97 4.16
C ALA A 235 -1.18 9.11 2.76
N ARG A 236 -1.97 9.23 1.69
CA ARG A 236 -1.49 9.53 0.32
C ARG A 236 -0.92 10.94 0.18
N ASN A 237 -1.46 11.94 0.87
CA ASN A 237 -0.93 13.30 0.80
C ASN A 237 0.37 13.44 1.60
N LEU A 238 0.49 12.74 2.74
CA LEU A 238 1.73 12.60 3.49
C LEU A 238 2.80 11.88 2.65
N SER A 239 2.41 10.87 1.87
CA SER A 239 3.33 10.20 0.95
C SER A 239 3.81 11.12 -0.18
N ALA A 240 2.97 12.06 -0.64
CA ALA A 240 3.30 13.12 -1.60
C ALA A 240 4.19 14.26 -1.04
N SER A 241 4.31 14.42 0.29
CA SER A 241 5.16 15.44 0.94
C SER A 241 6.54 14.91 1.40
N VAL A 242 6.70 13.58 1.52
CA VAL A 242 7.97 12.93 1.87
C VAL A 242 9.09 13.15 0.82
N TYR A 243 8.76 13.72 -0.34
CA TYR A 243 9.71 14.11 -1.39
C TYR A 243 10.62 15.30 -0.99
N THR A 244 10.41 15.92 0.17
CA THR A 244 11.22 17.03 0.72
C THR A 244 11.47 16.84 2.22
N PRO A 245 12.72 16.76 2.72
CA PRO A 245 12.97 16.79 4.17
C PRO A 245 12.83 18.25 4.67
N PRO A 246 12.31 18.51 5.89
CA PRO A 246 12.04 17.59 7.02
C PRO A 246 10.55 17.44 7.41
N LEU A 247 10.30 16.68 8.49
CA LEU A 247 9.03 16.47 9.24
C LEU A 247 8.02 17.63 9.39
N PRO A 248 8.33 18.95 9.36
CA PRO A 248 7.33 20.04 9.38
C PRO A 248 6.15 19.92 8.41
N GLU A 249 6.28 19.27 7.25
CA GLU A 249 5.15 19.16 6.31
C GLU A 249 4.06 18.15 6.76
N THR A 250 4.40 17.23 7.67
CA THR A 250 3.42 16.29 8.25
C THR A 250 2.49 16.98 9.25
N GLU A 251 3.02 17.95 10.02
CA GLU A 251 2.26 18.88 10.85
C GLU A 251 1.25 19.67 10.00
N ASP A 252 1.73 20.25 8.89
CA ASP A 252 0.89 21.06 7.99
C ASP A 252 -0.25 20.26 7.33
N THR A 253 -0.01 18.98 7.01
CA THR A 253 -1.02 18.12 6.36
C THR A 253 -2.11 17.69 7.33
N PHE A 254 -1.74 17.22 8.53
CA PHE A 254 -2.70 16.77 9.53
C PHE A 254 -3.46 17.96 10.16
N SER A 255 -2.75 19.05 10.43
CA SER A 255 -3.36 20.33 10.83
C SER A 255 -4.27 20.89 9.73
N GLY A 256 -3.90 20.71 8.46
CA GLY A 256 -4.71 21.04 7.29
C GLY A 256 -6.03 20.26 7.23
N TYR A 257 -5.97 18.94 7.43
CA TYR A 257 -7.18 18.11 7.48
C TYR A 257 -8.07 18.45 8.67
N MET A 258 -7.52 18.59 9.88
CA MET A 258 -8.28 19.02 11.05
C MET A 258 -8.94 20.39 10.83
N SER A 259 -8.24 21.30 10.16
CA SER A 259 -8.81 22.59 9.73
C SER A 259 -9.92 22.42 8.70
N GLN A 260 -9.83 21.45 7.79
CA GLN A 260 -10.85 21.14 6.79
C GLN A 260 -12.09 20.48 7.40
N LEU A 261 -11.92 19.49 8.29
CA LEU A 261 -13.01 18.82 9.01
C LEU A 261 -13.80 19.80 9.88
N PHE A 262 -13.13 20.77 10.49
CA PHE A 262 -13.75 21.85 11.27
C PHE A 262 -13.88 23.17 10.51
N SER A 263 -13.92 23.13 9.17
CA SER A 263 -14.06 24.33 8.34
C SER A 263 -15.50 24.86 8.23
N GLY A 264 -16.48 23.96 8.38
CA GLY A 264 -17.88 24.26 8.10
C GLY A 264 -18.25 24.23 6.61
N ALA A 265 -17.42 23.66 5.75
CA ALA A 265 -17.80 23.30 4.38
C ALA A 265 -18.93 22.27 4.37
N ASP A 266 -19.74 22.23 3.31
CA ASP A 266 -20.93 21.36 3.25
C ASP A 266 -20.59 19.87 3.50
N GLU A 267 -19.54 19.38 2.86
CA GLU A 267 -19.01 18.02 3.06
C GLU A 267 -18.53 17.78 4.51
N SER A 268 -17.80 18.73 5.09
CA SER A 268 -17.33 18.63 6.50
C SER A 268 -18.48 18.54 7.50
N LEU A 269 -19.61 19.23 7.22
CA LEU A 269 -20.79 19.21 8.07
C LEU A 269 -21.53 17.87 7.98
N GLU A 270 -21.55 17.24 6.81
CA GLU A 270 -22.10 15.89 6.62
C GLU A 270 -21.26 14.84 7.35
N ILE A 271 -19.93 14.92 7.25
CA ILE A 271 -19.01 14.01 7.95
C ILE A 271 -19.15 14.16 9.47
N LEU A 272 -19.07 15.39 10.00
CA LEU A 272 -19.24 15.65 11.43
C LEU A 272 -20.58 15.13 11.93
N TRP A 273 -21.66 15.37 11.18
CA TRP A 273 -22.99 14.85 11.52
C TRP A 273 -23.02 13.33 11.56
N GLY A 274 -22.45 12.67 10.53
CA GLY A 274 -22.33 11.22 10.47
C GLY A 274 -21.64 10.65 11.71
N ILE A 275 -20.61 11.34 12.22
CA ILE A 275 -19.81 10.90 13.37
C ILE A 275 -20.53 11.13 14.70
N ILE A 276 -21.16 12.30 14.91
CA ILE A 276 -21.67 12.68 16.24
C ILE A 276 -23.14 12.31 16.49
N SER A 277 -23.93 12.16 15.41
CA SER A 277 -25.37 11.90 15.50
C SER A 277 -25.74 10.67 16.32
N ASN A 278 -26.95 10.64 16.87
CA ASN A 278 -27.46 9.57 17.73
C ASN A 278 -26.63 9.33 19.01
N GLY A 279 -25.73 10.25 19.36
CA GLY A 279 -24.89 10.15 20.55
C GLY A 279 -23.79 9.10 20.47
N LYS A 280 -23.29 8.77 19.27
CA LYS A 280 -22.23 7.76 19.06
C LYS A 280 -20.98 7.98 19.92
N LEU A 281 -20.64 9.23 20.22
CA LEU A 281 -19.42 9.59 20.96
C LEU A 281 -19.66 10.08 22.40
N ILE A 282 -20.88 10.00 22.93
CA ILE A 282 -21.20 10.42 24.32
C ILE A 282 -21.40 9.24 25.27
N SER A 283 -21.19 9.44 26.57
CA SER A 283 -21.34 8.41 27.60
C SER A 283 -22.80 8.17 28.02
N GLY A 284 -23.16 6.93 28.38
CA GLY A 284 -24.50 6.55 28.86
C GLY A 284 -24.61 5.09 29.34
N LYS A 285 -25.79 4.70 29.84
CA LYS A 285 -26.18 3.33 30.23
C LYS A 285 -26.01 2.35 29.08
N GLY A 286 -25.60 1.12 29.37
CA GLY A 286 -25.51 0.09 28.33
C GLY A 286 -24.38 0.33 27.33
N LYS A 287 -23.54 1.37 27.53
CA LYS A 287 -22.11 1.17 27.34
C LYS A 287 -21.73 0.07 28.32
N GLU A 288 -21.85 -1.18 27.88
CA GLU A 288 -20.87 -2.18 28.29
C GLU A 288 -19.53 -1.47 28.21
N ARG A 289 -18.78 -1.54 29.30
CA ARG A 289 -17.41 -1.08 29.33
C ARG A 289 -16.82 -1.49 27.99
N LEU A 290 -16.28 -0.52 27.24
CA LEU A 290 -15.43 -0.89 26.11
C LEU A 290 -14.54 -2.02 26.63
N PRO A 291 -14.34 -3.10 25.86
CA PRO A 291 -13.48 -4.17 26.35
C PRO A 291 -12.17 -3.52 26.85
N GLU A 292 -11.60 -4.07 27.92
CA GLU A 292 -10.63 -3.36 28.78
C GLU A 292 -9.42 -2.82 27.99
N ASP A 293 -9.19 -3.37 26.80
CA ASP A 293 -8.28 -2.95 25.74
C ASP A 293 -8.63 -1.61 25.03
N LEU A 294 -9.91 -1.31 24.83
CA LEU A 294 -10.42 -0.07 24.23
C LEU A 294 -10.77 1.03 25.24
N ASP A 295 -10.91 0.69 26.53
CA ASP A 295 -11.23 1.62 27.64
C ASP A 295 -9.98 2.17 28.35
N SER A 296 -8.86 1.44 28.27
CA SER A 296 -7.57 1.81 28.84
C SER A 296 -6.75 2.63 27.84
N ALA A 297 -6.74 3.95 28.02
CA ALA A 297 -5.91 4.86 27.21
C ALA A 297 -4.43 4.40 27.14
N ASN A 298 -3.92 3.75 28.18
CA ASN A 298 -2.55 3.21 28.23
C ASN A 298 -2.37 1.90 27.45
N TYR A 299 -3.34 0.98 27.50
CA TYR A 299 -3.27 -0.28 26.76
C TYR A 299 -3.38 -0.04 25.26
N LEU A 300 -4.28 0.86 24.88
CA LEU A 300 -4.43 1.30 23.51
C LEU A 300 -3.15 1.98 23.00
N HIS A 301 -2.47 2.76 23.86
CA HIS A 301 -1.22 3.46 23.52
C HIS A 301 -0.09 2.49 23.18
N GLU A 302 0.12 1.48 24.03
CA GLU A 302 1.17 0.50 23.79
C GLU A 302 0.83 -0.42 22.62
N THR A 303 -0.43 -0.82 22.47
CA THR A 303 -0.84 -1.70 21.36
C THR A 303 -0.75 -0.99 20.00
N LEU A 304 -1.21 0.26 19.92
CA LEU A 304 -1.10 1.05 18.69
C LEU A 304 0.36 1.31 18.32
N LYS A 305 1.20 1.74 19.27
CA LYS A 305 2.64 1.92 19.03
C LYS A 305 3.31 0.65 18.52
N GLN A 306 2.95 -0.50 19.10
CA GLN A 306 3.47 -1.79 18.66
C GLN A 306 2.98 -2.15 17.24
N ASN A 307 1.72 -1.90 16.92
CA ASN A 307 1.18 -2.12 15.57
C ASN A 307 1.83 -1.19 14.53
N VAL A 308 2.07 0.08 14.87
CA VAL A 308 2.80 1.03 14.02
C VAL A 308 4.21 0.50 13.75
N ALA A 309 4.93 0.13 14.81
CA ALA A 309 6.29 -0.39 14.69
C ALA A 309 6.31 -1.69 13.89
N LYS A 310 5.39 -2.62 14.14
CA LYS A 310 5.30 -3.90 13.41
C LYS A 310 5.05 -3.67 11.93
N SER A 311 4.14 -2.76 11.58
CA SER A 311 3.83 -2.37 10.20
C SER A 311 5.03 -1.71 9.53
N PHE A 312 5.69 -0.78 10.22
CA PHE A 312 6.90 -0.11 9.76
C PHE A 312 7.99 -1.13 9.39
N PHE A 313 8.33 -2.04 10.31
CA PHE A 313 9.39 -3.02 10.07
C PHE A 313 8.97 -4.13 9.09
N GLY A 314 7.68 -4.49 9.04
CA GLY A 314 7.14 -5.44 8.05
C GLY A 314 7.24 -4.98 6.62
N TYR A 315 7.21 -3.67 6.41
CA TYR A 315 7.48 -3.08 5.10
C TYR A 315 8.97 -2.81 4.88
N LEU A 316 9.68 -2.28 5.89
CA LEU A 316 11.08 -1.86 5.78
C LEU A 316 12.06 -3.03 5.59
N ILE A 317 11.88 -4.14 6.29
CA ILE A 317 12.83 -5.28 6.24
C ILE A 317 12.91 -5.87 4.82
N PRO A 318 11.79 -6.24 4.15
CA PRO A 318 11.82 -6.70 2.75
C PRO A 318 12.51 -5.70 1.81
N ALA A 319 12.16 -4.42 1.96
CA ALA A 319 12.71 -3.34 1.14
C ALA A 319 14.23 -3.21 1.29
N ILE A 320 14.71 -3.31 2.53
CA ILE A 320 16.13 -3.20 2.81
C ILE A 320 16.90 -4.40 2.28
N TRP A 321 16.38 -5.63 2.39
CA TRP A 321 17.01 -6.78 1.75
C TRP A 321 17.14 -6.61 0.23
N HIS A 322 16.16 -5.96 -0.42
CA HIS A 322 16.28 -5.63 -1.83
C HIS A 322 17.35 -4.56 -2.09
N LEU A 323 17.33 -3.45 -1.34
CA LEU A 323 18.27 -2.32 -1.51
C LEU A 323 19.73 -2.67 -1.16
N SER A 324 19.95 -3.53 -0.17
CA SER A 324 21.26 -4.03 0.24
C SER A 324 21.81 -5.08 -0.71
N LYS A 325 21.06 -5.45 -1.76
CA LYS A 325 21.37 -6.53 -2.71
C LYS A 325 21.45 -7.91 -2.05
N THR A 326 20.83 -8.08 -0.89
CA THR A 326 20.56 -9.41 -0.33
C THR A 326 19.55 -10.14 -1.21
N TYR A 327 18.53 -9.46 -1.74
CA TYR A 327 17.48 -10.04 -2.58
C TYR A 327 16.84 -11.27 -1.93
N ALA A 328 16.40 -11.11 -0.67
CA ALA A 328 15.69 -12.16 0.05
C ALA A 328 14.38 -12.53 -0.66
N PHE A 329 14.06 -13.83 -0.64
CA PHE A 329 12.89 -14.40 -1.30
C PHE A 329 12.35 -15.60 -0.51
N VAL A 330 11.11 -16.00 -0.81
CA VAL A 330 10.44 -17.16 -0.21
C VAL A 330 10.46 -18.33 -1.20
N ILE A 331 11.02 -19.47 -0.79
CA ILE A 331 10.89 -20.73 -1.51
C ILE A 331 9.52 -21.33 -1.21
N ASP A 332 8.70 -21.55 -2.26
CA ASP A 332 7.63 -22.55 -2.25
C ASP A 332 8.28 -23.93 -2.41
N SER A 333 8.29 -24.72 -1.34
CA SER A 333 8.95 -26.03 -1.37
C SER A 333 8.21 -27.05 -2.23
N GLY A 334 6.90 -26.86 -2.48
CA GLY A 334 6.04 -27.86 -3.10
C GLY A 334 5.65 -29.05 -2.20
N TYR A 335 6.08 -29.08 -0.93
CA TYR A 335 5.83 -30.18 0.01
C TYR A 335 5.07 -29.74 1.27
N GLY A 336 4.47 -30.71 1.98
CA GLY A 336 3.80 -30.45 3.25
C GLY A 336 4.77 -30.25 4.42
N CYS A 337 4.34 -29.54 5.46
CA CYS A 337 5.18 -29.20 6.63
C CYS A 337 5.71 -30.40 7.44
N SER A 338 5.09 -31.58 7.30
CA SER A 338 5.50 -32.81 7.98
C SER A 338 6.42 -33.71 7.13
N GLU A 339 6.78 -33.27 5.92
CA GLU A 339 7.71 -34.00 5.06
C GLU A 339 9.16 -33.65 5.40
N ASP A 340 10.05 -34.64 5.46
CA ASP A 340 11.48 -34.41 5.65
C ASP A 340 12.04 -33.49 4.56
N ASN A 341 12.95 -32.57 4.92
CA ASN A 341 13.52 -31.57 4.01
C ASN A 341 14.16 -32.22 2.75
N ARG A 342 13.41 -32.21 1.64
CA ARG A 342 13.86 -32.71 0.32
C ARG A 342 14.67 -31.70 -0.47
N LEU A 343 14.80 -30.47 0.01
CA LEU A 343 15.51 -29.38 -0.66
C LEU A 343 17.01 -29.35 -0.37
N SER A 344 17.60 -30.48 0.02
CA SER A 344 19.02 -30.57 0.39
C SER A 344 20.00 -30.10 -0.70
N HIS A 345 19.56 -30.06 -1.96
CA HIS A 345 20.32 -29.50 -3.08
C HIS A 345 20.38 -27.98 -3.09
N TYR A 346 19.38 -27.30 -2.52
CA TYR A 346 19.21 -25.85 -2.55
C TYR A 346 19.45 -25.19 -1.20
N ILE A 347 19.14 -25.87 -0.09
CA ILE A 347 19.33 -25.37 1.28
C ILE A 347 19.94 -26.47 2.15
N ASP A 348 20.84 -26.10 3.06
CA ASP A 348 21.34 -27.02 4.07
C ASP A 348 20.37 -27.13 5.26
N ARG A 349 20.60 -28.12 6.14
CA ARG A 349 19.70 -28.40 7.27
C ARG A 349 19.66 -27.28 8.31
N VAL A 350 20.76 -26.55 8.52
CA VAL A 350 20.82 -25.45 9.48
C VAL A 350 19.98 -24.29 8.95
N THR A 351 20.18 -23.91 7.68
CA THR A 351 19.38 -22.89 7.00
C THR A 351 17.90 -23.26 6.98
N ALA A 352 17.55 -24.49 6.63
CA ALA A 352 16.16 -24.95 6.60
C ALA A 352 15.47 -24.84 7.98
N ASN A 353 16.16 -25.17 9.07
CA ASN A 353 15.61 -25.03 10.42
C ASN A 353 15.44 -23.56 10.84
N ALA A 354 16.34 -22.67 10.41
CA ALA A 354 16.28 -21.26 10.74
C ALA A 354 15.15 -20.53 9.97
N THR A 355 14.96 -20.90 8.70
CA THR A 355 14.16 -20.15 7.73
C THR A 355 12.78 -20.74 7.45
N GLY A 356 12.55 -21.99 7.86
CA GLY A 356 11.33 -22.72 7.57
C GLY A 356 10.10 -22.14 8.29
N VAL A 357 9.03 -21.93 7.53
CA VAL A 357 7.71 -21.51 8.02
C VAL A 357 6.65 -22.41 7.38
N CYS A 358 5.66 -22.83 8.18
CA CYS A 358 4.52 -23.61 7.73
C CYS A 358 3.32 -22.69 7.53
N VAL A 359 2.81 -22.59 6.30
CA VAL A 359 1.63 -21.78 5.95
C VAL A 359 0.63 -22.70 5.24
N ASP A 360 -0.59 -22.81 5.75
CA ASP A 360 -1.65 -23.67 5.18
C ASP A 360 -1.19 -25.10 4.86
N GLU A 361 -0.54 -25.75 5.84
CA GLU A 361 0.03 -27.11 5.74
C GLU A 361 1.15 -27.29 4.70
N LYS A 362 1.59 -26.22 4.04
CA LYS A 362 2.71 -26.21 3.10
C LYS A 362 3.95 -25.56 3.70
N GLN A 363 5.10 -26.15 3.37
CA GLN A 363 6.39 -25.69 3.86
C GLN A 363 6.97 -24.62 2.94
N TYR A 364 7.41 -23.51 3.54
CA TYR A 364 8.11 -22.42 2.85
C TYR A 364 9.44 -22.13 3.57
N TYR A 365 10.37 -21.47 2.88
CA TYR A 365 11.66 -21.07 3.45
C TYR A 365 12.04 -19.65 3.02
N LEU A 366 12.32 -18.77 3.98
CA LEU A 366 12.79 -17.40 3.70
C LEU A 366 14.32 -17.37 3.58
N VAL A 367 14.83 -17.21 2.37
CA VAL A 367 16.26 -17.37 2.06
C VAL A 367 16.77 -16.28 1.11
N TYR A 368 18.06 -16.27 0.79
CA TYR A 368 18.64 -15.38 -0.22
C TYR A 368 19.82 -16.02 -0.96
N PRO A 369 20.13 -15.55 -2.19
CA PRO A 369 21.34 -15.94 -2.93
C PRO A 369 22.59 -15.25 -2.36
N ASP A 370 23.50 -16.03 -1.78
CA ASP A 370 24.73 -15.53 -1.17
C ASP A 370 25.96 -15.80 -2.06
N GLY A 371 26.49 -14.74 -2.67
CA GLY A 371 27.63 -14.82 -3.58
C GLY A 371 27.29 -15.41 -4.95
N ASP A 372 28.22 -16.17 -5.52
CA ASP A 372 28.04 -16.83 -6.83
C ASP A 372 27.16 -18.08 -6.71
N SER A 373 26.35 -18.39 -7.73
CA SER A 373 25.50 -19.60 -7.77
C SER A 373 26.31 -20.90 -7.72
N ARG A 374 27.57 -20.88 -8.19
CA ARG A 374 28.44 -22.04 -8.28
C ARG A 374 29.87 -21.68 -7.92
N THR A 375 30.51 -22.58 -7.19
CA THR A 375 31.95 -22.53 -6.98
C THR A 375 32.65 -23.53 -7.90
N CYS A 376 33.47 -23.02 -8.82
CA CYS A 376 34.22 -23.85 -9.76
C CYS A 376 35.68 -24.01 -9.33
N HIS A 377 36.14 -25.24 -9.25
CA HIS A 377 37.52 -25.58 -8.90
C HIS A 377 38.18 -26.43 -9.97
N CYS A 378 39.47 -26.20 -10.15
CA CYS A 378 40.30 -27.03 -10.99
C CYS A 378 40.54 -28.39 -10.34
N GLN A 379 40.09 -29.48 -10.98
CA GLN A 379 40.32 -30.85 -10.52
C GLN A 379 41.23 -31.59 -11.51
N VAL A 380 42.32 -32.18 -10.99
CA VAL A 380 43.23 -33.02 -11.77
C VAL A 380 42.89 -34.49 -11.47
N MET A 381 42.03 -35.07 -12.30
CA MET A 381 41.43 -36.41 -12.10
C MET A 381 42.45 -37.57 -12.15
N THR A 382 43.53 -37.40 -12.92
CA THR A 382 44.67 -38.33 -12.95
C THR A 382 45.91 -37.48 -12.80
N GLY A 383 46.84 -37.81 -11.90
CA GLY A 383 47.96 -36.95 -11.50
C GLY A 383 48.94 -36.48 -12.60
N ARG A 384 48.60 -36.65 -13.89
CA ARG A 384 49.29 -36.13 -15.08
C ARG A 384 48.32 -35.76 -16.23
N GLY A 385 47.14 -35.20 -15.94
CA GLY A 385 46.17 -34.72 -16.94
C GLY A 385 45.94 -33.20 -16.93
N PRO A 386 45.37 -32.63 -18.01
CA PRO A 386 44.95 -31.23 -18.00
C PRO A 386 43.86 -30.99 -16.95
N CYS A 387 43.84 -29.78 -16.39
CA CYS A 387 42.82 -29.36 -15.44
C CYS A 387 41.42 -29.51 -16.03
N GLN A 388 40.54 -30.23 -15.33
CA GLN A 388 39.11 -30.23 -15.63
C GLN A 388 38.40 -29.34 -14.61
N LEU A 389 37.56 -28.43 -15.08
CA LEU A 389 36.80 -27.55 -14.21
C LEU A 389 35.62 -28.33 -13.62
N GLY A 390 35.64 -28.58 -12.32
CA GLY A 390 34.52 -29.15 -11.58
C GLY A 390 33.80 -28.04 -10.82
N CYS A 391 32.53 -27.81 -11.13
CA CYS A 391 31.70 -26.82 -10.45
C CYS A 391 30.73 -27.50 -9.48
N THR A 392 30.57 -26.91 -8.30
CA THR A 392 29.60 -27.32 -7.30
C THR A 392 28.61 -26.18 -7.10
N ASN A 393 27.31 -26.49 -7.16
CA ASN A 393 26.27 -25.52 -6.86
C ASN A 393 26.35 -25.09 -5.39
N ASN A 394 26.31 -23.78 -5.16
CA ASN A 394 26.15 -23.22 -3.83
C ASN A 394 24.68 -23.32 -3.41
N LYS A 395 24.43 -23.09 -2.12
CA LYS A 395 23.09 -23.19 -1.51
C LYS A 395 22.63 -21.81 -1.08
N PHE A 396 21.32 -21.61 -1.02
CA PHE A 396 20.75 -20.40 -0.44
C PHE A 396 21.02 -20.35 1.06
N SER A 397 21.17 -19.13 1.55
CA SER A 397 21.48 -18.82 2.95
C SER A 397 20.28 -18.16 3.63
N ALA A 398 20.28 -18.12 4.97
CA ALA A 398 19.32 -17.33 5.73
C ALA A 398 19.65 -15.83 5.58
N PRO A 399 18.67 -14.94 5.28
CA PRO A 399 18.95 -13.53 5.10
C PRO A 399 19.50 -12.89 6.39
N PRO A 400 20.37 -11.86 6.26
CA PRO A 400 20.88 -11.12 7.40
C PRO A 400 19.77 -10.56 8.29
N GLY A 401 19.99 -10.62 9.60
CA GLY A 401 19.06 -10.13 10.62
C GLY A 401 17.88 -11.05 10.92
N LEU A 402 17.72 -12.20 10.23
CA LEU A 402 16.58 -13.11 10.47
C LEU A 402 16.53 -13.67 11.90
N ASP A 403 17.69 -13.92 12.52
CA ASP A 403 17.83 -14.42 13.88
C ASP A 403 17.50 -13.38 14.96
N SER A 404 17.44 -12.10 14.58
CA SER A 404 17.07 -11.00 15.45
C SER A 404 15.55 -10.75 15.52
N LEU A 405 14.77 -11.41 14.68
CA LEU A 405 13.31 -11.32 14.61
C LEU A 405 12.62 -12.18 15.68
N GLY A 406 11.41 -11.80 16.09
CA GLY A 406 10.61 -12.55 17.07
C GLY A 406 11.23 -12.66 18.47
N THR A 407 12.16 -11.77 18.79
CA THR A 407 12.84 -11.79 20.10
C THR A 407 11.91 -11.35 21.25
N ILE A 408 12.22 -11.81 22.46
CA ILE A 408 11.44 -11.51 23.70
C ILE A 408 11.30 -10.00 23.93
N TYR A 409 12.27 -9.21 23.46
CA TYR A 409 12.29 -7.76 23.60
C TYR A 409 11.47 -7.00 22.54
N ARG A 410 10.79 -7.71 21.63
CA ARG A 410 10.03 -7.13 20.50
C ARG A 410 10.87 -6.12 19.69
N LYS A 411 12.15 -6.43 19.47
CA LYS A 411 12.97 -5.65 18.53
C LYS A 411 12.27 -5.60 17.17
N PHE A 412 12.45 -4.50 16.46
CA PHE A 412 11.87 -4.29 15.13
C PHE A 412 10.33 -4.47 15.09
N GLY A 413 9.65 -3.88 16.09
CA GLY A 413 8.19 -3.95 16.20
C GLY A 413 7.64 -5.33 16.56
N GLY A 414 8.51 -6.25 17.00
CA GLY A 414 8.13 -7.62 17.33
C GLY A 414 7.71 -8.45 16.12
N ILE A 415 8.12 -8.05 14.92
CA ILE A 415 7.88 -8.83 13.71
C ILE A 415 8.61 -10.17 13.76
N THR A 416 7.98 -11.20 13.23
CA THR A 416 8.55 -12.55 13.13
C THR A 416 8.81 -12.94 11.68
N LYS A 417 9.59 -14.01 11.48
CA LYS A 417 9.74 -14.61 10.14
C LYS A 417 8.42 -15.19 9.62
N GLU A 418 7.56 -15.66 10.52
CA GLU A 418 6.24 -16.16 10.19
C GLU A 418 5.39 -15.04 9.59
N ASP A 419 5.37 -13.84 10.20
CA ASP A 419 4.67 -12.68 9.64
C ASP A 419 5.13 -12.38 8.20
N LEU A 420 6.45 -12.34 7.98
CA LEU A 420 7.05 -12.03 6.68
C LEU A 420 6.72 -13.07 5.60
N VAL A 421 6.83 -14.36 5.94
CA VAL A 421 6.55 -15.45 4.99
C VAL A 421 5.06 -15.56 4.72
N GLU A 422 4.23 -15.59 5.76
CA GLU A 422 2.78 -15.71 5.63
C GLU A 422 2.20 -14.53 4.85
N GLY A 423 2.60 -13.29 5.16
CA GLY A 423 2.14 -12.11 4.42
C GLY A 423 2.51 -12.17 2.94
N SER A 424 3.74 -12.57 2.61
CA SER A 424 4.19 -12.69 1.22
C SER A 424 3.48 -13.81 0.46
N VAL A 425 3.24 -14.95 1.11
CA VAL A 425 2.52 -16.09 0.53
C VAL A 425 1.04 -15.74 0.31
N ARG A 426 0.38 -15.08 1.27
CA ARG A 426 -0.99 -14.59 1.12
C ARG A 426 -1.11 -13.60 -0.04
N THR A 427 -0.18 -12.66 -0.15
CA THR A 427 -0.09 -11.73 -1.29
C THR A 427 0.03 -12.47 -2.62
N TRP A 428 0.96 -13.42 -2.71
CA TRP A 428 1.20 -14.19 -3.93
C TRP A 428 -0.03 -15.01 -4.34
N PHE A 429 -0.74 -15.64 -3.40
CA PHE A 429 -1.97 -16.37 -3.71
C PHE A 429 -3.10 -15.47 -4.17
N GLU A 430 -3.31 -14.32 -3.51
CA GLU A 430 -4.35 -13.36 -3.89
C GLU A 430 -4.08 -12.80 -5.29
N ASN A 431 -2.81 -12.57 -5.62
CA ASN A 431 -2.36 -12.14 -6.93
C ASN A 431 -2.18 -13.30 -7.92
N VAL A 432 -3.01 -14.36 -7.82
CA VAL A 432 -3.07 -15.48 -8.78
C VAL A 432 -1.70 -16.15 -9.02
N LYS A 433 -0.88 -16.24 -7.98
CA LYS A 433 0.50 -16.77 -8.01
C LYS A 433 1.47 -15.95 -8.86
N GLU A 434 1.25 -14.66 -8.96
CA GLU A 434 2.20 -13.70 -9.51
C GLU A 434 2.82 -12.86 -8.39
N ASN A 435 4.13 -12.59 -8.51
CA ASN A 435 4.82 -11.72 -7.56
C ASN A 435 4.40 -10.27 -7.75
N GLY A 436 4.35 -9.51 -6.65
CA GLY A 436 3.80 -8.16 -6.62
C GLY A 436 2.38 -8.14 -6.03
N GLY A 437 1.55 -7.23 -6.52
CA GLY A 437 0.22 -6.96 -5.95
C GLY A 437 0.29 -5.94 -4.81
N LEU A 438 -0.66 -5.00 -4.82
CA LEU A 438 -0.77 -3.95 -3.80
C LEU A 438 -1.97 -4.23 -2.90
N ALA A 439 -1.83 -3.96 -1.61
CA ALA A 439 -2.95 -3.97 -0.69
C ALA A 439 -3.97 -2.94 -1.18
N ASP A 440 -5.24 -3.33 -1.25
CA ASP A 440 -6.32 -2.42 -1.62
C ASP A 440 -6.81 -1.68 -0.37
N PRO A 441 -6.46 -0.38 -0.20
CA PRO A 441 -6.86 0.38 0.98
C PRO A 441 -8.35 0.74 0.98
N THR A 442 -9.11 0.34 -0.05
CA THR A 442 -10.57 0.47 -0.11
C THR A 442 -11.28 -0.86 0.18
N ASN A 443 -10.53 -1.97 0.25
CA ASN A 443 -11.07 -3.27 0.60
C ASN A 443 -11.29 -3.38 2.12
N LYS A 444 -12.50 -3.74 2.51
CA LYS A 444 -12.89 -3.81 3.92
C LYS A 444 -12.06 -4.82 4.72
N GLU A 445 -11.76 -5.99 4.16
CA GLU A 445 -10.98 -7.01 4.86
C GLU A 445 -9.54 -6.56 5.07
N THR A 446 -8.93 -5.91 4.07
CA THR A 446 -7.61 -5.28 4.20
C THR A 446 -7.61 -4.22 5.29
N ILE A 447 -8.65 -3.39 5.33
CA ILE A 447 -8.83 -2.39 6.39
C ILE A 447 -8.95 -3.08 7.75
N ASP A 448 -9.87 -4.03 7.91
CA ASP A 448 -10.09 -4.75 9.18
C ASP A 448 -8.79 -5.43 9.68
N ASP A 449 -8.07 -6.13 8.79
CA ASP A 449 -6.78 -6.76 9.09
C ASP A 449 -5.75 -5.73 9.59
N LEU A 450 -5.54 -4.62 8.87
CA LEU A 450 -4.56 -3.60 9.25
C LEU A 450 -4.91 -2.93 10.59
N LEU A 451 -6.19 -2.69 10.85
CA LEU A 451 -6.67 -2.11 12.12
C LEU A 451 -6.54 -3.08 13.30
N ASP A 452 -6.45 -4.38 13.03
CA ASP A 452 -6.10 -5.42 14.00
C ASP A 452 -4.58 -5.59 14.17
N GLY A 453 -3.76 -4.83 13.44
CA GLY A 453 -2.30 -4.98 13.42
C GLY A 453 -1.86 -6.24 12.65
N ASN A 454 -2.74 -6.82 11.85
CA ASN A 454 -2.45 -7.97 11.00
C ASN A 454 -1.75 -7.52 9.71
N ILE A 455 -0.42 -7.44 9.79
CA ILE A 455 0.42 -7.06 8.65
C ILE A 455 0.51 -8.16 7.56
N THR A 456 -0.07 -9.33 7.79
CA THR A 456 -0.09 -10.43 6.81
C THR A 456 -1.20 -10.29 5.77
N THR A 457 -1.97 -9.19 5.81
CA THR A 457 -2.96 -8.89 4.76
C THR A 457 -2.31 -8.92 3.37
N PRO A 458 -2.97 -9.51 2.36
CA PRO A 458 -2.47 -9.52 0.99
C PRO A 458 -2.09 -8.12 0.50
N GLY A 459 -0.93 -8.04 -0.16
CA GLY A 459 -0.38 -6.84 -0.76
C GLY A 459 0.41 -5.92 0.18
N PHE A 460 0.48 -6.22 1.49
CA PHE A 460 1.31 -5.45 2.42
C PHE A 460 2.78 -5.92 2.40
N ILE A 461 3.03 -7.20 2.67
CA ILE A 461 4.35 -7.82 2.57
C ILE A 461 4.47 -8.50 1.20
N ARG A 462 5.53 -8.17 0.45
CA ARG A 462 5.69 -8.52 -0.96
C ARG A 462 7.05 -9.16 -1.26
N ILE A 463 7.57 -9.98 -0.33
CA ILE A 463 8.79 -10.73 -0.61
C ILE A 463 8.48 -11.71 -1.76
N PRO A 464 9.28 -11.76 -2.85
CA PRO A 464 9.00 -12.63 -3.97
C PRO A 464 8.92 -14.11 -3.56
N VAL A 465 7.96 -14.85 -4.13
CA VAL A 465 7.72 -16.28 -3.90
C VAL A 465 7.96 -17.05 -5.21
N CYS A 466 8.71 -18.15 -5.14
CA CYS A 466 8.94 -19.04 -6.29
C CYS A 466 9.46 -20.42 -5.87
N SER A 467 9.53 -21.35 -6.83
CA SER A 467 10.17 -22.65 -6.62
C SER A 467 11.69 -22.51 -6.48
N PRO A 468 12.37 -23.45 -5.80
CA PRO A 468 13.82 -23.40 -5.63
C PRO A 468 14.58 -23.56 -6.96
N GLU A 469 14.03 -24.30 -7.93
CA GLU A 469 14.59 -24.43 -9.28
C GLU A 469 14.60 -23.08 -10.00
N ARG A 470 13.47 -22.36 -9.97
CA ARG A 470 13.33 -21.03 -10.58
C ARG A 470 14.32 -20.03 -9.98
N ALA A 471 14.37 -19.96 -8.65
CA ALA A 471 15.29 -19.08 -7.95
C ALA A 471 16.76 -19.39 -8.26
N PHE A 472 17.14 -20.68 -8.24
CA PHE A 472 18.53 -21.06 -8.48
C PHE A 472 18.93 -20.76 -9.91
N GLN A 473 18.01 -20.95 -10.84
CA GLN A 473 18.27 -20.60 -12.21
C GLN A 473 18.49 -19.10 -12.39
N SER A 474 17.61 -18.25 -11.87
CA SER A 474 17.79 -16.79 -12.00
C SER A 474 19.12 -16.36 -11.37
N TRP A 475 19.50 -16.96 -10.24
CA TRP A 475 20.80 -16.72 -9.62
C TRP A 475 21.99 -17.16 -10.50
N ASP A 476 21.82 -18.20 -11.32
CA ASP A 476 22.86 -18.76 -12.17
C ASP A 476 23.00 -18.05 -13.53
N THR A 477 21.89 -17.57 -14.10
CA THR A 477 21.86 -17.04 -15.47
C THR A 477 21.65 -15.53 -15.54
N ALA A 478 21.04 -14.92 -14.52
CA ALA A 478 20.73 -13.50 -14.51
C ALA A 478 21.73 -12.68 -13.68
N LYS A 479 21.73 -11.36 -13.89
CA LYS A 479 22.50 -10.44 -13.04
C LYS A 479 21.72 -10.21 -11.74
N PRO A 480 22.36 -10.21 -10.56
CA PRO A 480 21.66 -9.93 -9.31
C PRO A 480 20.89 -8.61 -9.34
N GLY A 481 19.58 -8.68 -9.12
CA GLY A 481 18.67 -7.52 -9.22
C GLY A 481 18.33 -7.10 -10.64
N SER A 482 18.41 -8.00 -11.62
CA SER A 482 18.01 -7.75 -13.02
C SER A 482 16.53 -7.39 -13.18
N SER A 483 15.71 -7.75 -12.20
CA SER A 483 14.29 -7.47 -12.14
C SER A 483 13.88 -7.11 -10.71
N GLU A 484 12.68 -6.55 -10.58
CA GLU A 484 12.07 -6.23 -9.29
C GLU A 484 11.92 -7.46 -8.38
N PHE A 485 11.64 -8.62 -8.98
CA PHE A 485 11.32 -9.86 -8.25
C PHE A 485 12.48 -10.85 -8.19
N TYR A 486 13.68 -10.48 -8.63
CA TYR A 486 14.87 -11.34 -8.57
C TYR A 486 15.05 -11.92 -7.15
N PRO A 487 15.31 -13.24 -7.00
CA PRO A 487 15.55 -14.25 -8.04
C PRO A 487 14.29 -15.01 -8.51
N CYS A 488 13.09 -14.57 -8.14
CA CYS A 488 11.82 -15.22 -8.48
C CYS A 488 11.18 -14.72 -9.79
N ASP A 489 11.93 -13.97 -10.58
CA ASP A 489 11.56 -13.66 -11.95
C ASP A 489 11.56 -14.90 -12.85
N ILE A 490 10.94 -14.76 -14.02
CA ILE A 490 11.08 -15.76 -15.08
C ILE A 490 12.54 -15.69 -15.52
N PRO A 491 13.37 -16.70 -15.19
CA PRO A 491 14.79 -16.62 -15.46
C PRO A 491 14.99 -16.64 -16.97
N PRO A 492 15.98 -15.89 -17.50
CA PRO A 492 16.36 -16.10 -18.88
C PRO A 492 16.76 -17.58 -19.04
N GLY A 493 16.32 -18.19 -20.13
CA GLY A 493 16.68 -19.56 -20.47
C GLY A 493 18.19 -19.74 -20.60
N ARG A 494 18.63 -20.95 -20.90
CA ARG A 494 20.06 -21.16 -21.21
C ARG A 494 20.45 -20.31 -22.42
N ASP A 495 21.50 -19.52 -22.26
CA ASP A 495 22.18 -18.78 -23.32
C ASP A 495 23.52 -19.49 -23.57
N THR A 496 23.56 -20.28 -24.65
CA THR A 496 24.69 -21.15 -24.99
C THR A 496 25.36 -20.77 -26.29
N CYS A 497 24.80 -19.79 -26.99
CA CYS A 497 25.35 -19.25 -28.22
C CYS A 497 25.79 -17.80 -28.04
N GLN A 498 26.55 -17.32 -28.99
CA GLN A 498 26.99 -15.92 -29.06
C GLN A 498 26.00 -15.12 -29.90
N GLU A 499 26.25 -13.82 -30.04
CA GLU A 499 25.45 -12.92 -30.88
C GLU A 499 25.16 -13.50 -32.27
N SER A 500 23.88 -13.40 -32.67
CA SER A 500 23.38 -13.86 -33.96
C SER A 500 23.45 -12.78 -35.05
N THR A 501 23.70 -13.19 -36.29
CA THR A 501 23.41 -12.39 -37.47
C THR A 501 21.95 -12.56 -37.89
N PHE A 502 21.38 -11.63 -38.66
CA PHE A 502 19.97 -11.65 -39.04
C PHE A 502 19.80 -11.29 -40.51
N GLU A 503 19.19 -12.19 -41.29
CA GLU A 503 18.82 -11.99 -42.69
C GLU A 503 17.31 -12.17 -42.88
N ASP A 504 16.67 -11.18 -43.50
CA ASP A 504 15.24 -11.21 -43.84
C ASP A 504 14.96 -12.33 -44.86
N GLN A 505 13.99 -13.20 -44.55
CA GLN A 505 13.50 -14.26 -45.43
C GLN A 505 11.97 -14.24 -45.55
N ILE A 506 11.32 -13.13 -45.22
CA ILE A 506 9.86 -13.08 -45.18
C ILE A 506 9.25 -13.16 -46.58
N THR A 507 8.25 -14.01 -46.72
CA THR A 507 7.45 -14.22 -47.93
C THR A 507 5.98 -14.39 -47.55
N ASP A 508 5.09 -14.41 -48.54
CA ASP A 508 3.68 -14.73 -48.30
C ASP A 508 3.46 -16.14 -47.72
N ALA A 509 4.47 -17.03 -47.79
CA ALA A 509 4.44 -18.37 -47.20
C ALA A 509 5.10 -18.44 -45.81
N SER A 510 5.55 -17.31 -45.25
CA SER A 510 6.15 -17.28 -43.91
C SER A 510 5.14 -17.58 -42.79
N PRO A 511 5.61 -18.10 -41.65
CA PRO A 511 4.76 -18.38 -40.50
C PRO A 511 4.18 -17.11 -39.87
N SER A 512 3.11 -17.30 -39.09
CA SER A 512 2.47 -16.26 -38.29
C SER A 512 3.38 -15.81 -37.15
N ILE A 513 3.38 -14.51 -36.84
CA ILE A 513 4.07 -13.96 -35.66
C ILE A 513 3.50 -14.57 -34.39
N ASP A 514 2.18 -14.68 -34.26
CA ASP A 514 1.52 -15.20 -33.06
C ASP A 514 1.97 -16.64 -32.76
N ASP A 515 2.06 -17.47 -33.80
CA ASP A 515 2.54 -18.85 -33.68
C ASP A 515 4.02 -18.91 -33.24
N CYS A 516 4.86 -17.99 -33.73
CA CYS A 516 6.25 -17.90 -33.28
C CYS A 516 6.37 -17.39 -31.83
N LEU A 517 5.47 -16.50 -31.38
CA LEU A 517 5.41 -16.07 -29.99
C LEU A 517 4.93 -17.21 -29.06
N THR A 518 4.04 -18.09 -29.53
CA THR A 518 3.67 -19.31 -28.78
C THR A 518 4.87 -20.25 -28.56
N ILE A 519 5.87 -20.28 -29.46
CA ILE A 519 7.12 -21.01 -29.19
C ILE A 519 7.82 -20.42 -27.96
N ILE A 520 7.87 -19.08 -27.83
CA ILE A 520 8.46 -18.40 -26.68
C ILE A 520 7.67 -18.75 -25.41
N GLU A 521 6.34 -18.62 -25.42
CA GLU A 521 5.49 -18.95 -24.27
C GLU A 521 5.70 -20.39 -23.76
N ASN A 522 5.94 -21.33 -24.66
CA ASN A 522 6.17 -22.74 -24.31
C ASN A 522 7.52 -22.99 -23.61
N ILE A 523 8.52 -22.12 -23.79
CA ILE A 523 9.90 -22.34 -23.30
C ILE A 523 10.38 -21.27 -22.32
N GLU A 524 9.77 -20.08 -22.28
CA GLU A 524 10.20 -18.99 -21.40
C GLU A 524 10.04 -19.34 -19.92
N GLY A 525 9.05 -20.18 -19.59
CA GLY A 525 8.84 -20.69 -18.24
C GLY A 525 9.78 -21.83 -17.82
N ASP A 526 10.45 -22.49 -18.77
CA ASP A 526 11.44 -23.55 -18.54
C ASP A 526 12.83 -23.09 -18.98
N GLY A 527 13.50 -22.43 -18.06
CA GLY A 527 14.81 -21.93 -18.38
C GLY A 527 15.91 -23.03 -18.42
N THR A 528 15.60 -24.31 -18.16
CA THR A 528 16.56 -25.41 -18.38
C THR A 528 16.60 -25.90 -19.83
N SER A 529 15.67 -25.43 -20.66
CA SER A 529 15.54 -25.78 -22.07
C SER A 529 16.87 -25.61 -22.82
N ASP A 530 17.37 -26.71 -23.38
CA ASP A 530 18.42 -26.73 -24.37
C ASP A 530 18.28 -27.92 -25.34
N TRP A 531 18.94 -27.82 -26.49
CA TRP A 531 18.91 -28.82 -27.55
C TRP A 531 20.33 -29.16 -27.99
N THR A 532 20.78 -30.34 -27.60
CA THR A 532 22.05 -30.91 -28.10
C THR A 532 21.85 -31.51 -29.49
N HIS A 533 22.70 -31.12 -30.44
CA HIS A 533 22.65 -31.58 -31.81
C HIS A 533 24.01 -32.02 -32.36
N TRP A 534 23.99 -33.03 -33.24
CA TRP A 534 25.20 -33.63 -33.81
C TRP A 534 25.76 -32.76 -34.94
N VAL A 535 27.08 -32.61 -34.99
CA VAL A 535 27.78 -31.84 -36.04
C VAL A 535 28.03 -32.69 -37.29
N VAL A 536 28.28 -33.99 -37.11
CA VAL A 536 28.68 -34.89 -38.22
C VAL A 536 27.51 -35.10 -39.19
N GLY A 537 27.77 -34.84 -40.47
CA GLY A 537 26.76 -34.91 -41.54
C GLY A 537 25.97 -33.61 -41.73
N MET A 538 26.19 -32.60 -40.86
CA MET A 538 25.53 -31.29 -40.91
C MET A 538 24.02 -31.38 -41.16
N PRO A 539 23.26 -32.25 -40.44
CA PRO A 539 21.84 -32.37 -40.69
C PRO A 539 21.11 -31.11 -40.20
N HIS A 540 20.11 -30.68 -40.97
CA HIS A 540 19.10 -29.75 -40.49
C HIS A 540 18.20 -30.42 -39.46
N ARG A 541 17.94 -29.73 -38.34
CA ARG A 541 17.01 -30.17 -37.32
C ARG A 541 16.06 -29.05 -36.90
N GLU A 542 14.78 -29.37 -36.95
CA GLU A 542 13.76 -28.62 -36.22
C GLU A 542 13.87 -28.94 -34.73
N ILE A 543 14.03 -27.90 -33.90
CA ILE A 543 14.14 -28.06 -32.44
C ILE A 543 12.85 -27.65 -31.74
N LEU A 544 12.07 -26.75 -32.34
CA LEU A 544 10.82 -26.23 -31.79
C LEU A 544 9.83 -25.90 -32.91
N TRP A 545 8.55 -26.02 -32.61
CA TRP A 545 7.46 -25.59 -33.48
C TRP A 545 6.20 -25.26 -32.67
N ALA A 546 5.40 -24.34 -33.18
CA ALA A 546 4.03 -24.09 -32.72
C ALA A 546 3.22 -23.55 -33.90
N GLY A 547 2.04 -24.10 -34.14
CA GLY A 547 1.18 -23.70 -35.27
C GLY A 547 1.91 -23.75 -36.61
N THR A 548 1.96 -22.60 -37.30
CA THR A 548 2.67 -22.42 -38.56
C THR A 548 4.18 -22.20 -38.39
N CYS A 549 4.68 -21.87 -37.21
CA CYS A 549 6.07 -21.50 -36.97
C CYS A 549 6.94 -22.70 -36.57
N ALA A 550 8.12 -22.82 -37.19
CA ALA A 550 9.17 -23.76 -36.83
C ALA A 550 10.52 -23.04 -36.68
N PHE A 551 11.30 -23.47 -35.69
CA PHE A 551 12.68 -23.04 -35.48
C PHE A 551 13.62 -24.22 -35.69
N GLY A 552 14.62 -24.05 -36.55
CA GLY A 552 15.59 -25.09 -36.84
C GLY A 552 17.02 -24.60 -36.88
N VAL A 553 17.94 -25.54 -36.71
CA VAL A 553 19.38 -25.31 -36.62
C VAL A 553 20.17 -26.37 -37.39
N GLU A 554 21.31 -25.99 -37.94
CA GLU A 554 22.27 -26.89 -38.57
C GLU A 554 23.71 -26.42 -38.38
N ALA A 555 24.67 -27.35 -38.30
CA ALA A 555 26.08 -27.00 -38.24
C ALA A 555 26.58 -26.56 -39.63
N THR A 556 27.30 -25.43 -39.72
CA THR A 556 27.83 -24.96 -41.02
C THR A 556 29.14 -25.62 -41.42
N LYS A 557 29.85 -26.23 -40.47
CA LYS A 557 31.13 -26.90 -40.70
C LYS A 557 31.49 -27.91 -39.61
N VAL A 558 32.16 -29.00 -40.01
CA VAL A 558 32.67 -30.02 -39.09
C VAL A 558 34.10 -29.70 -38.68
N HIS A 559 34.28 -29.29 -37.44
CA HIS A 559 35.56 -28.79 -36.94
C HIS A 559 35.88 -29.33 -35.55
N GLY A 560 36.01 -30.65 -35.42
CA GLY A 560 36.48 -31.31 -34.19
C GLY A 560 35.40 -31.52 -33.14
N ASN A 561 34.35 -30.69 -33.10
CA ASN A 561 33.19 -30.94 -32.27
C ASN A 561 32.40 -32.15 -32.78
N VAL A 562 31.84 -32.91 -31.84
CA VAL A 562 30.91 -34.02 -32.14
C VAL A 562 29.47 -33.50 -32.07
N ASP A 563 29.20 -32.59 -31.14
CA ASP A 563 27.90 -31.97 -30.89
C ASP A 563 28.04 -30.47 -30.55
N PHE A 564 26.90 -29.78 -30.58
CA PHE A 564 26.71 -28.41 -30.08
C PHE A 564 25.37 -28.30 -29.35
N VAL A 565 25.25 -27.29 -28.48
CA VAL A 565 24.05 -27.01 -27.68
C VAL A 565 23.49 -25.65 -28.06
N VAL A 566 22.17 -25.59 -28.26
CA VAL A 566 21.40 -24.33 -28.40
C VAL A 566 20.47 -24.24 -27.20
N GLY A 567 20.45 -23.11 -26.52
CA GLY A 567 19.67 -22.91 -25.30
C GLY A 567 18.34 -22.22 -25.57
N GLY A 568 17.42 -22.31 -24.61
CA GLY A 568 16.10 -21.69 -24.70
C GLY A 568 16.15 -20.18 -24.93
N GLN A 569 17.06 -19.48 -24.25
CA GLN A 569 17.18 -18.02 -24.39
C GLN A 569 17.69 -17.63 -25.77
N ASP A 570 18.62 -18.41 -26.34
CA ASP A 570 19.11 -18.20 -27.71
C ASP A 570 17.93 -18.14 -28.70
N VAL A 571 16.96 -19.06 -28.56
CA VAL A 571 15.75 -19.12 -29.41
C VAL A 571 14.81 -17.95 -29.15
N ILE A 572 14.54 -17.63 -27.87
CA ILE A 572 13.66 -16.52 -27.48
C ILE A 572 14.18 -15.20 -28.06
N ASP A 573 15.47 -14.92 -27.89
CA ASP A 573 16.11 -13.69 -28.36
C ASP A 573 16.06 -13.58 -29.89
N ILE A 574 16.34 -14.68 -30.59
CA ILE A 574 16.29 -14.72 -32.06
C ILE A 574 14.88 -14.48 -32.58
N ILE A 575 13.85 -15.10 -32.00
CA ILE A 575 12.46 -14.92 -32.44
C ILE A 575 12.03 -13.47 -32.18
N ASN A 576 12.24 -12.95 -30.96
CA ASN A 576 11.89 -11.58 -30.60
C ASN A 576 12.57 -10.55 -31.50
N GLU A 577 13.88 -10.69 -31.73
CA GLU A 577 14.63 -9.75 -32.56
C GLU A 577 14.25 -9.89 -34.06
N SER A 578 13.93 -11.10 -34.54
CA SER A 578 13.44 -11.32 -35.91
C SER A 578 12.08 -10.67 -36.14
N VAL A 579 11.14 -10.82 -35.20
CA VAL A 579 9.83 -10.16 -35.24
C VAL A 579 9.99 -8.64 -35.23
N LYS A 580 10.84 -8.12 -34.33
CA LYS A 580 11.11 -6.68 -34.22
C LYS A 580 11.74 -6.10 -35.49
N ARG A 581 12.64 -6.83 -36.15
CA ARG A 581 13.35 -6.36 -37.36
C ARG A 581 12.54 -6.52 -38.64
N PHE A 582 11.86 -7.66 -38.80
CA PHE A 582 11.33 -8.09 -40.10
C PHE A 582 9.82 -8.37 -40.08
N GLY A 583 9.17 -8.37 -38.91
CA GLY A 583 7.74 -8.62 -38.79
C GLY A 583 6.91 -7.64 -39.62
N ARG A 584 6.12 -8.16 -40.56
CA ARG A 584 5.15 -7.39 -41.37
C ARG A 584 3.98 -8.27 -41.78
N ASP A 585 2.80 -7.67 -41.91
CA ASP A 585 1.56 -8.34 -42.30
C ASP A 585 1.22 -9.59 -41.46
N GLY A 586 1.57 -9.55 -40.16
CA GLY A 586 1.35 -10.66 -39.23
C GLY A 586 2.27 -11.87 -39.43
N LYS A 587 3.32 -11.75 -40.26
CA LYS A 587 4.24 -12.84 -40.59
C LYS A 587 5.68 -12.50 -40.23
N VAL A 588 6.49 -13.54 -40.04
CA VAL A 588 7.94 -13.41 -39.81
C VAL A 588 8.67 -14.58 -40.47
N GLY A 589 9.80 -14.31 -41.12
CA GLY A 589 10.69 -15.34 -41.64
C GLY A 589 12.11 -14.79 -41.66
N ALA A 590 13.04 -15.49 -41.04
CA ALA A 590 14.40 -15.02 -40.88
C ALA A 590 15.37 -16.19 -40.79
N LYS A 591 16.63 -15.94 -41.10
CA LYS A 591 17.73 -16.86 -40.85
C LYS A 591 18.97 -16.11 -40.40
N GLY A 592 19.94 -16.83 -39.89
CA GLY A 592 21.20 -16.22 -39.48
C GLY A 592 22.23 -17.24 -39.03
N GLU A 593 23.39 -16.73 -38.66
CA GLU A 593 24.50 -17.52 -38.14
C GLU A 593 24.81 -17.10 -36.69
N MET A 594 25.18 -18.07 -35.87
CA MET A 594 25.65 -17.88 -34.50
C MET A 594 26.74 -18.90 -34.15
N ASN A 595 27.49 -18.66 -33.08
CA ASN A 595 28.46 -19.60 -32.55
C ASN A 595 27.97 -20.17 -31.23
N CYS A 596 27.77 -21.49 -31.16
CA CYS A 596 27.23 -22.17 -30.00
C CYS A 596 28.26 -23.03 -29.28
N ASN A 597 28.07 -23.27 -27.98
CA ASN A 597 28.93 -24.15 -27.19
C ASN A 597 28.94 -25.57 -27.78
N GLY A 598 30.10 -26.02 -28.27
CA GLY A 598 30.36 -27.40 -28.66
C GLY A 598 31.21 -28.13 -27.64
N ASN A 599 31.23 -29.46 -27.72
CA ASN A 599 31.91 -30.30 -26.73
C ASN A 599 33.44 -30.07 -26.60
N ILE A 600 34.10 -29.51 -27.62
CA ILE A 600 35.53 -29.15 -27.58
C ILE A 600 35.74 -27.63 -27.65
N ARG A 601 34.99 -26.95 -28.52
CA ARG A 601 35.10 -25.51 -28.80
C ARG A 601 33.78 -24.95 -29.32
N GLN A 602 33.72 -23.64 -29.53
CA GLN A 602 32.61 -22.99 -30.22
C GLN A 602 32.34 -23.62 -31.60
N GLN A 603 31.07 -23.92 -31.87
CA GLN A 603 30.55 -24.53 -33.10
C GLN A 603 29.72 -23.51 -33.86
N PRO A 604 30.09 -23.21 -35.11
CA PRO A 604 29.26 -22.34 -35.95
C PRO A 604 28.00 -23.05 -36.44
N VAL A 605 26.87 -22.37 -36.28
CA VAL A 605 25.51 -22.87 -36.47
C VAL A 605 24.73 -21.88 -37.33
N LEU A 606 24.01 -22.41 -38.32
CA LEU A 606 22.98 -21.68 -39.05
C LEU A 606 21.64 -21.95 -38.36
N TRP A 607 20.84 -20.92 -38.16
CA TRP A 607 19.48 -21.02 -37.64
C TRP A 607 18.47 -20.47 -38.63
N GLY A 608 17.20 -20.88 -38.51
CA GLY A 608 16.11 -20.36 -39.33
C GLY A 608 14.75 -20.45 -38.67
N ILE A 609 13.93 -19.42 -38.90
CA ILE A 609 12.49 -19.36 -38.64
C ILE A 609 11.77 -19.60 -39.96
N TYR A 610 11.04 -20.71 -40.07
CA TYR A 610 10.39 -21.13 -41.29
C TYR A 610 9.01 -21.74 -41.01
N HIS A 611 8.22 -21.90 -42.07
CA HIS A 611 6.88 -22.45 -41.95
C HIS A 611 6.92 -23.97 -41.73
N THR A 612 6.14 -24.50 -40.79
CA THR A 612 5.96 -25.94 -40.56
C THR A 612 5.51 -26.65 -41.84
N LYS A 613 5.90 -27.92 -42.00
CA LYS A 613 5.57 -28.69 -43.21
C LYS A 613 4.12 -29.15 -43.29
#